data_AF-A0A396Z290-F1
#
_entry.id   AF-A0A396Z290-F1
#
_cell.length_a   1.000
_cell.length_b   1.000
_cell.length_c   1.000
_cell.angle_alpha   90.00
_cell.angle_beta   90.00
_cell.angle_gamma   90.00
#
_symmetry.space_group_name_H-M   'P 1'
#
loop_
_entity.id
_entity.type
_entity.pdbx_description
1 polymer ?
#
loop_
_entity_poly.entity_id
_entity_poly.type
_entity_poly.pdbx_seq_one_letter_code
_entity_poly.pdbx_strand_id
1 'polypeptide(L)'
;MEFLLYLIFFGFVTSVLVLVSYYFKLLFLSGRDSFERPELVDWIRILPEELLKLLESGGSLQYGAIAFSISAFISYLWTLMGGIIGAPHYADAFGNYFFLSFLLPVTLFTTYGVLVDLILKDLPSTSPNHFLVRFFEQEVPVLSGCSISVIASNLAVYGLFHEIPFLFVLPNVGIIGVLLVLRWNGKVKIGGIHFSGPKKTSYEEESE
;
A
#
# COMPACT_ATOMS: atom_id res chain seq x y z
N MET A 1 4.17 4.06 24.31
CA MET A 1 5.06 2.94 23.92
C MET A 1 4.61 2.33 22.60
N GLU A 2 3.30 2.08 22.44
CA GLU A 2 2.66 1.55 21.23
C GLU A 2 3.03 2.29 19.93
N PHE A 3 2.99 3.62 19.90
CA PHE A 3 3.34 4.39 18.69
C PHE A 3 4.79 4.19 18.23
N LEU A 4 5.74 4.12 19.16
CA LEU A 4 7.16 3.91 18.81
C LEU A 4 7.36 2.49 18.26
N LEU A 5 6.72 1.49 18.87
CA LEU A 5 6.77 0.11 18.38
C LEU A 5 6.10 -0.02 17.00
N TYR A 6 4.97 0.67 16.79
CA TYR A 6 4.34 0.81 15.49
C TYR A 6 5.32 1.36 14.46
N LEU A 7 6.05 2.44 14.76
CA LEU A 7 7.02 3.02 13.82
C LEU A 7 8.17 2.05 13.49
N ILE A 8 8.66 1.29 14.47
CA ILE A 8 9.68 0.26 14.25
C ILE A 8 9.15 -0.81 13.29
N PHE A 9 7.95 -1.36 13.57
CA PHE A 9 7.34 -2.36 12.70
C PHE A 9 6.96 -1.80 11.33
N PHE A 10 6.54 -0.54 11.26
CA PHE A 10 6.22 0.13 10.01
C PHE A 10 7.44 0.23 9.09
N GLY A 11 8.59 0.69 9.62
CA GLY A 11 9.85 0.72 8.88
C GLY A 11 10.34 -0.66 8.48
N PHE A 12 10.26 -1.62 9.41
CA PHE A 12 10.66 -3.02 9.16
C PHE A 12 9.81 -3.68 8.07
N VAL A 13 8.48 -3.60 8.18
CA VAL A 13 7.52 -4.19 7.23
C VAL A 13 7.65 -3.54 5.86
N THR A 14 7.77 -2.21 5.80
CA THR A 14 8.03 -1.50 4.54
C THR A 14 9.28 -2.06 3.87
N SER A 15 10.38 -2.17 4.63
CA SER A 15 11.66 -2.64 4.11
C SER A 15 11.57 -4.08 3.61
N VAL A 16 10.99 -4.97 4.41
CA VAL A 16 10.83 -6.39 4.06
C VAL A 16 9.95 -6.55 2.84
N LEU A 17 8.78 -5.89 2.79
CA LEU A 17 7.86 -6.05 1.66
C LEU A 17 8.45 -5.49 0.36
N VAL A 18 9.17 -4.37 0.41
CA VAL A 18 9.86 -3.80 -0.76
C VAL A 18 10.88 -4.80 -1.31
N LEU A 19 11.71 -5.40 -0.44
CA LEU A 19 12.66 -6.44 -0.85
C LEU A 19 11.95 -7.68 -1.38
N VAL A 20 10.90 -8.16 -0.71
CA VAL A 20 10.11 -9.31 -1.17
C VAL A 20 9.53 -9.05 -2.56
N SER A 21 9.02 -7.84 -2.82
CA SER A 21 8.49 -7.46 -4.12
C SER A 21 9.58 -7.41 -5.20
N TYR A 22 10.74 -6.85 -4.88
CA TYR A 22 11.90 -6.84 -5.76
C TYR A 22 12.31 -8.27 -6.15
N TYR A 23 12.48 -9.17 -5.17
CA TYR A 23 12.83 -10.56 -5.44
C TYR A 23 11.71 -11.33 -6.13
N PHE A 24 10.44 -11.02 -5.83
CA PHE A 24 9.32 -11.62 -6.52
C PHE A 24 9.35 -11.27 -8.02
N LYS A 25 9.59 -10.00 -8.34
CA LYS A 25 9.79 -9.55 -9.72
C LYS A 25 10.96 -10.28 -10.38
N LEU A 26 12.08 -10.36 -9.67
CA LEU A 26 13.29 -11.02 -10.16
C LEU A 26 13.06 -12.50 -10.47
N LEU A 27 12.52 -13.25 -9.52
CA LEU A 27 12.39 -14.70 -9.58
C LEU A 27 11.26 -15.17 -10.49
N PHE A 28 10.14 -14.44 -10.51
CA PHE A 28 8.92 -14.89 -11.18
C PHE A 28 8.57 -14.10 -12.45
N LEU A 29 9.12 -12.90 -12.66
CA LEU A 29 8.75 -12.03 -13.80
C LEU A 29 9.89 -11.76 -14.78
N SER A 30 11.14 -11.60 -14.33
CA SER A 30 12.25 -11.18 -15.20
C SER A 30 13.02 -12.32 -15.88
N GLY A 31 12.79 -13.59 -15.51
CA GLY A 31 13.55 -14.72 -16.05
C GLY A 31 14.96 -14.81 -15.42
N ARG A 32 15.46 -16.04 -15.29
CA ARG A 32 16.61 -16.40 -14.44
C ARG A 32 17.98 -16.02 -15.02
N ASP A 33 18.04 -15.49 -16.24
CA ASP A 33 19.25 -15.45 -17.05
C ASP A 33 19.96 -14.08 -17.13
N SER A 34 19.51 -13.04 -16.42
CA SER A 34 20.02 -11.67 -16.62
C SER A 34 20.76 -11.02 -15.45
N PHE A 35 21.21 -11.75 -14.41
CA PHE A 35 21.75 -11.07 -13.22
C PHE A 35 23.05 -11.61 -12.64
N GLU A 36 23.95 -10.69 -12.33
CA GLU A 36 25.21 -10.94 -11.63
C GLU A 36 24.97 -11.07 -10.12
N ARG A 37 25.67 -12.02 -9.47
CA ARG A 37 25.57 -12.29 -8.01
C ARG A 37 25.68 -11.07 -7.07
N PRO A 38 26.48 -10.02 -7.33
CA PRO A 38 26.56 -8.89 -6.40
C PRO A 38 25.29 -8.04 -6.34
N GLU A 39 24.47 -8.03 -7.39
CA GLU A 39 23.21 -7.27 -7.40
C GLU A 39 22.13 -7.88 -6.49
N LEU A 40 22.28 -9.16 -6.12
CA LEU A 40 21.33 -9.84 -5.24
C LEU A 40 21.46 -9.45 -3.76
N VAL A 41 22.54 -8.78 -3.34
CA VAL A 41 22.88 -8.57 -1.92
C VAL A 41 23.01 -7.08 -1.55
N ASP A 42 23.01 -6.17 -2.53
CA ASP A 42 23.14 -4.72 -2.28
C ASP A 42 21.82 -4.07 -1.83
N TRP A 43 21.31 -4.51 -0.68
CA TRP A 43 20.04 -4.03 -0.10
C TRP A 43 20.08 -2.54 0.24
N ILE A 44 21.27 -2.00 0.55
CA ILE A 44 21.47 -0.59 0.89
C ILE A 44 21.09 0.31 -0.28
N ARG A 45 21.36 -0.15 -1.51
CA ARG A 45 20.99 0.57 -2.73
C ARG A 45 19.58 0.23 -3.22
N ILE A 46 19.20 -1.05 -3.19
CA ILE A 46 17.90 -1.51 -3.74
C ILE A 46 16.73 -0.93 -2.95
N LEU A 47 16.83 -0.91 -1.62
CA LEU A 47 15.75 -0.49 -0.73
C LEU A 47 15.27 0.95 -0.99
N PRO A 48 16.13 1.99 -0.97
CA PRO A 48 15.69 3.35 -1.23
C PRO A 48 15.21 3.53 -2.68
N GLU A 49 15.84 2.90 -3.67
CA GLU A 49 15.42 3.00 -5.07
C GLU A 49 14.01 2.44 -5.29
N GLU A 50 13.72 1.25 -4.76
CA GLU A 50 12.39 0.63 -4.89
C GLU A 50 11.33 1.34 -4.05
N LEU A 51 11.69 1.89 -2.88
CA LEU A 51 10.78 2.73 -2.11
C LEU A 51 10.41 4.01 -2.86
N LEU A 52 11.38 4.67 -3.50
CA LEU A 52 11.11 5.86 -4.31
C LEU A 52 10.24 5.53 -5.52
N LYS A 53 10.51 4.43 -6.23
CA LYS A 53 9.64 3.94 -7.33
C LYS A 53 8.22 3.67 -6.87
N LEU A 54 8.06 3.10 -5.67
CA LEU A 54 6.74 2.87 -5.08
C LEU A 54 5.99 4.19 -4.87
N LEU A 55 6.67 5.18 -4.28
CA LEU A 55 6.08 6.49 -4.00
C LEU A 55 5.83 7.31 -5.28
N GLU A 56 6.62 7.10 -6.33
CA GLU A 56 6.45 7.79 -7.62
C GLU A 56 5.47 7.07 -8.57
N SER A 57 4.92 5.92 -8.19
CA SER A 57 4.13 5.07 -9.09
C SER A 57 2.89 5.73 -9.72
N GLY A 58 2.31 6.77 -9.11
CA GLY A 58 1.24 7.58 -9.69
C GLY A 58 1.71 8.85 -10.43
N GLY A 59 2.98 8.91 -10.83
CA GLY A 59 3.55 9.98 -11.66
C GLY A 59 4.05 11.22 -10.90
N SER A 60 3.96 11.25 -9.57
CA SER A 60 4.55 12.31 -8.76
C SER A 60 4.96 11.83 -7.38
N LEU A 61 6.28 11.89 -7.11
CA LEU A 61 6.84 11.53 -5.81
C LEU A 61 6.24 12.33 -4.64
N GLN A 62 5.99 13.64 -4.83
CA GLN A 62 5.45 14.49 -3.77
C GLN A 62 4.02 14.06 -3.38
N TYR A 63 3.13 13.92 -4.37
CA TYR A 63 1.76 13.49 -4.11
C TYR A 63 1.71 12.07 -3.58
N GLY A 64 2.56 11.16 -4.10
CA GLY A 64 2.61 9.79 -3.63
C GLY A 64 3.15 9.67 -2.20
N ALA A 65 4.18 10.44 -1.81
CA ALA A 65 4.66 10.49 -0.43
C ALA A 65 3.59 11.02 0.54
N ILE A 66 2.85 12.05 0.13
CA ILE A 66 1.73 12.59 0.92
C ILE A 66 0.61 11.55 1.04
N ALA A 67 0.21 10.92 -0.07
CA ALA A 67 -0.83 9.91 -0.12
C ALA A 67 -0.50 8.67 0.72
N PHE A 68 0.75 8.19 0.63
CA PHE A 68 1.28 7.12 1.46
C PHE A 68 1.23 7.47 2.94
N SER A 69 1.72 8.65 3.31
CA SER A 69 1.80 9.06 4.72
C SER A 69 0.42 9.29 5.33
N ILE A 70 -0.49 9.96 4.61
CA ILE A 70 -1.85 10.23 5.08
C ILE A 70 -2.64 8.92 5.20
N SER A 71 -2.58 8.04 4.20
CA SER A 71 -3.28 6.75 4.26
C SER A 71 -2.75 5.85 5.39
N ALA A 72 -1.44 5.82 5.61
CA ALA A 72 -0.83 5.11 6.73
C ALA A 72 -1.28 5.66 8.08
N PHE A 73 -1.32 6.99 8.22
CA PHE A 73 -1.76 7.64 9.45
C PHE A 73 -3.25 7.41 9.74
N ILE A 74 -4.13 7.55 8.74
CA ILE A 74 -5.56 7.27 8.89
C ILE A 74 -5.79 5.81 9.26
N SER A 75 -5.06 4.88 8.62
CA SER A 75 -5.17 3.45 8.91
C SER A 75 -4.65 3.11 10.31
N TYR A 76 -3.63 3.82 10.78
CA TYR A 76 -3.16 3.68 12.15
C TYR A 76 -4.25 4.11 13.15
N LEU A 77 -4.87 5.28 12.94
CA LEU A 77 -5.99 5.74 13.76
C LEU A 77 -7.18 4.76 13.72
N TRP A 78 -7.48 4.18 12.56
CA TRP A 78 -8.49 3.13 12.41
C TRP A 78 -8.16 1.92 13.30
N THR A 79 -6.92 1.44 13.30
CA THR A 79 -6.52 0.30 14.14
C THR A 79 -6.65 0.59 15.64
N LEU A 80 -6.45 1.84 16.06
CA LEU A 80 -6.66 2.26 17.46
C LEU A 80 -8.12 2.23 17.90
N MET A 81 -9.08 2.37 16.96
CA MET A 81 -10.52 2.33 17.29
C MET A 81 -10.94 0.99 17.90
N GLY A 82 -10.22 -0.09 17.61
CA GLY A 82 -10.44 -1.39 18.25
C GLY A 82 -10.36 -1.32 19.77
N GLY A 83 -9.38 -0.57 20.31
CA GLY A 83 -9.18 -0.41 21.74
C GLY A 83 -10.18 0.54 22.41
N ILE A 84 -10.86 1.38 21.64
CA ILE A 84 -11.91 2.29 22.15
C ILE A 84 -13.25 1.57 22.26
N ILE A 85 -13.54 0.68 21.31
CA ILE A 85 -14.81 -0.09 21.26
C ILE A 85 -14.72 -1.37 22.10
N GLY A 86 -13.51 -1.84 22.41
CA GLY A 86 -13.23 -2.95 23.32
C GLY A 86 -12.95 -2.49 24.75
N ALA A 87 -13.35 -3.28 25.74
CA ALA A 87 -12.88 -3.10 27.12
C ALA A 87 -11.33 -3.05 27.18
N PRO A 88 -10.72 -2.41 28.20
CA PRO A 88 -9.28 -2.06 28.23
C PRO A 88 -8.29 -3.24 28.23
N HIS A 89 -8.78 -4.48 28.12
CA HIS A 89 -7.96 -5.66 27.89
C HIS A 89 -8.26 -6.20 26.49
N TYR A 90 -7.34 -5.89 25.58
CA TYR A 90 -7.52 -6.02 24.14
C TYR A 90 -7.73 -7.46 23.64
N ALA A 91 -7.58 -8.48 24.48
CA ALA A 91 -7.56 -9.87 24.06
C ALA A 91 -8.92 -10.49 23.70
N ASP A 92 -10.00 -10.02 24.34
CA ASP A 92 -11.34 -10.62 24.17
C ASP A 92 -12.35 -9.69 23.47
N ALA A 93 -11.93 -8.49 23.06
CA ALA A 93 -12.82 -7.54 22.42
C ALA A 93 -12.88 -7.74 20.90
N PHE A 94 -14.05 -8.15 20.39
CA PHE A 94 -14.35 -8.27 18.95
C PHE A 94 -13.91 -7.04 18.13
N GLY A 95 -14.00 -5.84 18.71
CA GLY A 95 -13.54 -4.60 18.08
C GLY A 95 -12.10 -4.68 17.59
N ASN A 96 -11.16 -5.18 18.40
CA ASN A 96 -9.76 -5.29 17.99
C ASN A 96 -9.59 -6.18 16.77
N TYR A 97 -10.24 -7.35 16.76
CA TYR A 97 -10.21 -8.25 15.61
C TYR A 97 -10.78 -7.61 14.36
N PHE A 98 -11.84 -6.81 14.45
CA PHE A 98 -12.40 -6.12 13.29
C PHE A 98 -11.47 -5.03 12.74
N PHE A 99 -10.98 -4.13 13.61
CA PHE A 99 -10.19 -2.96 13.20
C PHE A 99 -8.76 -3.31 12.78
N LEU A 100 -8.20 -4.43 13.27
CA LEU A 100 -6.90 -4.96 12.85
C LEU A 100 -7.01 -5.99 11.72
N SER A 101 -8.21 -6.34 11.28
CA SER A 101 -8.37 -7.30 10.19
C SER A 101 -7.88 -6.75 8.84
N PHE A 102 -7.54 -7.67 7.94
CA PHE A 102 -7.31 -7.45 6.52
C PHE A 102 -8.53 -6.81 5.82
N LEU A 103 -9.71 -6.79 6.46
CA LEU A 103 -10.93 -6.22 5.91
C LEU A 103 -10.74 -4.78 5.38
N LEU A 104 -10.10 -3.89 6.13
CA LEU A 104 -9.89 -2.51 5.66
C LEU A 104 -9.01 -2.48 4.39
N PRO A 105 -7.78 -3.03 4.40
CA PRO A 105 -6.96 -3.09 3.18
C PRO A 105 -7.66 -3.76 2.02
N VAL A 106 -8.27 -4.93 2.22
CA VAL A 106 -8.95 -5.71 1.16
C VAL A 106 -10.15 -4.96 0.58
N THR A 107 -10.93 -4.30 1.43
CA THR A 107 -12.04 -3.45 0.95
C THR A 107 -11.47 -2.30 0.12
N LEU A 108 -10.42 -1.64 0.59
CA LEU A 108 -9.79 -0.57 -0.18
C LEU A 108 -9.24 -1.08 -1.52
N PHE A 109 -8.56 -2.24 -1.56
CA PHE A 109 -8.12 -2.86 -2.81
C PHE A 109 -9.24 -3.12 -3.82
N THR A 110 -10.45 -3.41 -3.35
CA THR A 110 -11.60 -3.73 -4.22
C THR A 110 -12.42 -2.51 -4.61
N THR A 111 -12.54 -1.52 -3.71
CA THR A 111 -13.46 -0.39 -3.89
C THR A 111 -12.78 0.94 -4.16
N TYR A 112 -11.44 1.04 -4.09
CA TYR A 112 -10.73 2.32 -4.25
C TYR A 112 -11.11 3.03 -5.55
N GLY A 113 -11.14 2.32 -6.68
CA GLY A 113 -11.52 2.94 -7.95
C GLY A 113 -12.94 3.47 -7.99
N VAL A 114 -13.90 2.71 -7.47
CA VAL A 114 -15.29 3.17 -7.35
C VAL A 114 -15.40 4.38 -6.43
N LEU A 115 -14.62 4.40 -5.34
CA LEU A 115 -14.58 5.50 -4.38
C LEU A 115 -14.03 6.77 -5.03
N VAL A 116 -12.93 6.66 -5.77
CA VAL A 116 -12.32 7.79 -6.49
C VAL A 116 -13.29 8.35 -7.53
N ASP A 117 -13.93 7.50 -8.33
CA ASP A 117 -14.90 7.91 -9.33
C ASP A 117 -16.11 8.63 -8.71
N LEU A 118 -16.56 8.18 -7.54
CA LEU A 118 -17.69 8.77 -6.83
C LEU A 118 -17.31 10.11 -6.16
N ILE A 119 -16.13 10.20 -5.55
CA ILE A 119 -15.65 11.41 -4.86
C ILE A 119 -15.30 12.52 -5.85
N LEU A 120 -14.61 12.15 -6.93
CA LEU A 120 -14.12 13.11 -7.91
C LEU A 120 -15.14 13.44 -9.00
N LYS A 121 -16.36 12.90 -8.96
CA LYS A 121 -17.38 13.07 -10.01
C LYS A 121 -17.35 14.48 -10.65
N ASP A 122 -17.16 14.52 -11.98
CA ASP A 122 -17.09 15.74 -12.81
C ASP A 122 -15.88 16.69 -12.57
N LEU A 123 -15.05 16.43 -11.56
CA LEU A 123 -13.89 17.26 -11.19
C LEU A 123 -12.64 17.03 -12.07
N PRO A 124 -12.28 15.79 -12.49
CA PRO A 124 -11.15 15.54 -13.40
C PRO A 124 -11.33 16.22 -14.76
N SER A 125 -12.57 16.28 -15.26
CA SER A 125 -12.91 16.95 -16.52
C SER A 125 -12.88 18.47 -16.41
N THR A 126 -13.22 19.02 -15.24
CA THR A 126 -13.34 20.47 -15.02
C THR A 126 -12.01 21.10 -14.57
N SER A 127 -11.23 20.39 -13.75
CA SER A 127 -9.99 20.90 -13.15
C SER A 127 -8.97 19.76 -12.93
N PRO A 128 -8.25 19.32 -13.99
CA PRO A 128 -7.34 18.18 -13.90
C PRO A 128 -6.13 18.42 -12.98
N ASN A 129 -5.74 19.68 -12.76
CA ASN A 129 -4.63 20.03 -11.87
C ASN A 129 -5.04 20.26 -10.41
N HIS A 130 -6.29 19.97 -10.04
CA HIS A 130 -6.74 20.11 -8.66
C HIS A 130 -6.02 19.13 -7.73
N PHE A 131 -5.67 19.58 -6.52
CA PHE A 131 -4.93 18.76 -5.54
C PHE A 131 -5.60 17.40 -5.29
N LEU A 132 -6.93 17.38 -5.13
CA LEU A 132 -7.67 16.14 -4.88
C LEU A 132 -7.55 15.15 -6.04
N VAL A 133 -7.58 15.61 -7.28
CA VAL A 133 -7.42 14.73 -8.45
C VAL A 133 -6.04 14.10 -8.42
N ARG A 134 -4.99 14.92 -8.26
CA ARG A 134 -3.60 14.45 -8.16
C ARG A 134 -3.35 13.51 -6.98
N PHE A 135 -4.03 13.73 -5.86
CA PHE A 135 -3.93 12.90 -4.67
C PHE A 135 -4.60 11.53 -4.85
N PHE A 136 -5.82 11.50 -5.36
CA PHE A 136 -6.57 10.26 -5.58
C PHE A 136 -6.08 9.46 -6.80
N GLU A 137 -5.31 10.08 -7.71
CA GLU A 137 -4.54 9.36 -8.74
C GLU A 137 -3.40 8.51 -8.13
N GLN A 138 -2.97 8.78 -6.89
CA GLN A 138 -1.92 8.02 -6.21
C GLN A 138 -2.44 6.72 -5.57
N GLU A 139 -3.10 5.88 -6.35
CA GLU A 139 -3.71 4.63 -5.88
C GLU A 139 -2.71 3.72 -5.16
N VAL A 140 -1.58 3.40 -5.80
CA VAL A 140 -0.60 2.47 -5.25
C VAL A 140 0.00 2.99 -3.94
N PRO A 141 0.42 4.27 -3.82
CA PRO A 141 0.84 4.84 -2.55
C PRO A 141 -0.23 4.78 -1.45
N VAL A 142 -1.50 5.07 -1.75
CA VAL A 142 -2.60 4.97 -0.75
C VAL A 142 -2.78 3.54 -0.27
N LEU A 143 -2.90 2.59 -1.20
CA LEU A 143 -3.08 1.17 -0.85
C LEU A 143 -1.91 0.64 -0.02
N SER A 144 -0.69 1.10 -0.34
CA SER A 144 0.52 0.70 0.37
C SER A 144 0.58 1.26 1.78
N GLY A 145 0.33 2.55 1.95
CA GLY A 145 0.33 3.18 3.27
C GLY A 145 -0.71 2.54 4.19
N CYS A 146 -1.92 2.29 3.67
CA CYS A 146 -2.98 1.59 4.40
C CYS A 146 -2.57 0.17 4.82
N SER A 147 -2.12 -0.64 3.86
CA SER A 147 -1.77 -2.04 4.07
C SER A 147 -0.60 -2.22 5.06
N ILE A 148 0.46 -1.44 4.87
CA ILE A 148 1.66 -1.51 5.73
C ILE A 148 1.32 -1.05 7.14
N SER A 149 0.49 0.00 7.28
CA SER A 149 0.04 0.48 8.59
C SER A 149 -0.74 -0.60 9.35
N VAL A 150 -1.69 -1.28 8.70
CA VAL A 150 -2.45 -2.37 9.34
C VAL A 150 -1.55 -3.55 9.72
N ILE A 151 -0.60 -3.94 8.87
CA ILE A 151 0.39 -4.99 9.22
C ILE A 151 1.23 -4.56 10.43
N ALA A 152 1.76 -3.34 10.41
CA ALA A 152 2.58 -2.80 11.48
C ALA A 152 1.82 -2.75 12.82
N SER A 153 0.57 -2.32 12.81
CA SER A 153 -0.30 -2.33 13.99
C SER A 153 -0.57 -3.74 14.51
N ASN A 154 -0.82 -4.72 13.62
CA ASN A 154 -0.98 -6.13 14.03
C ASN A 154 0.26 -6.66 14.76
N LEU A 155 1.44 -6.39 14.21
CA LEU A 155 2.72 -6.82 14.80
C LEU A 155 3.02 -6.08 16.10
N ALA A 156 2.69 -4.79 16.19
CA ALA A 156 2.86 -4.00 17.40
C ALA A 156 1.98 -4.52 18.55
N VAL A 157 0.69 -4.77 18.29
CA VAL A 157 -0.25 -5.29 19.30
C VAL A 157 0.12 -6.71 19.73
N TYR A 158 0.50 -7.57 18.79
CA TYR A 158 1.00 -8.91 19.13
C TYR A 158 2.29 -8.86 19.95
N GLY A 159 3.26 -8.02 19.55
CA GLY A 159 4.60 -7.98 20.13
C GLY A 159 4.68 -7.32 21.51
N LEU A 160 3.79 -6.39 21.83
CA LEU A 160 3.81 -5.67 23.11
C LEU A 160 3.07 -6.44 24.21
N PHE A 161 1.94 -7.06 23.87
CA PHE A 161 1.02 -7.55 24.90
C PHE A 161 0.53 -8.98 24.69
N HIS A 162 0.89 -9.66 23.58
CA HIS A 162 0.27 -10.93 23.17
C HIS A 162 -1.26 -10.90 23.23
N GLU A 163 -1.84 -9.70 23.08
CA GLU A 163 -3.26 -9.48 23.24
C GLU A 163 -4.05 -10.21 22.16
N ILE A 164 -3.49 -10.34 20.96
CA ILE A 164 -4.14 -11.02 19.86
C ILE A 164 -3.41 -12.33 19.58
N PRO A 165 -4.12 -13.45 19.37
CA PRO A 165 -3.49 -14.72 19.06
C PRO A 165 -2.68 -14.61 17.77
N PHE A 166 -1.49 -15.18 17.79
CA PHE A 166 -0.61 -15.27 16.62
C PHE A 166 -1.32 -15.84 15.38
N LEU A 167 -2.26 -16.78 15.60
CA LEU A 167 -3.06 -17.41 14.55
C LEU A 167 -4.01 -16.45 13.83
N PHE A 168 -4.33 -15.29 14.42
CA PHE A 168 -5.05 -14.22 13.75
C PHE A 168 -4.09 -13.29 12.99
N VAL A 169 -2.96 -12.95 13.60
CA VAL A 169 -1.97 -12.03 13.00
C VAL A 169 -1.33 -12.61 11.74
N LEU A 170 -0.89 -13.87 11.77
CA LEU A 170 -0.16 -14.46 10.65
C LEU A 170 -0.98 -14.52 9.35
N PRO A 171 -2.23 -15.02 9.34
CA PRO A 171 -3.07 -14.98 8.15
C PRO A 171 -3.38 -13.55 7.68
N ASN A 172 -3.63 -12.61 8.60
CA ASN A 172 -3.85 -11.21 8.24
C ASN A 172 -2.65 -10.61 7.51
N VAL A 173 -1.47 -10.71 8.10
CA VAL A 173 -0.22 -10.21 7.51
C VAL A 173 0.07 -10.92 6.19
N GLY A 174 -0.14 -12.24 6.11
CA GLY A 174 0.04 -13.02 4.90
C GLY A 174 -0.88 -12.56 3.76
N ILE A 175 -2.19 -12.43 4.01
CA ILE A 175 -3.17 -11.98 3.01
C ILE A 175 -2.84 -10.58 2.52
N ILE A 176 -2.64 -9.62 3.44
CA ILE A 176 -2.35 -8.23 3.08
C ILE A 176 -1.02 -8.15 2.32
N GLY A 177 0.02 -8.83 2.80
CA GLY A 177 1.35 -8.83 2.19
C GLY A 177 1.35 -9.40 0.77
N VAL A 178 0.67 -10.54 0.56
CA VAL A 178 0.55 -11.15 -0.78
C VAL A 178 -0.20 -10.23 -1.73
N LEU A 179 -1.33 -9.67 -1.32
CA LEU A 179 -2.10 -8.74 -2.16
C LEU A 179 -1.27 -7.51 -2.54
N LEU A 180 -0.52 -6.97 -1.58
CA LEU A 180 0.31 -5.79 -1.80
C LEU A 180 1.45 -6.07 -2.79
N VAL A 181 2.19 -7.18 -2.62
CA VAL A 181 3.27 -7.59 -3.53
C VAL A 181 2.73 -7.85 -4.94
N LEU A 182 1.58 -8.51 -5.06
CA LEU A 182 0.95 -8.73 -6.36
C LEU A 182 0.48 -7.43 -7.01
N ARG A 183 0.00 -6.45 -6.22
CA ARG A 183 -0.39 -5.13 -6.74
C ARG A 183 0.81 -4.33 -7.21
N TRP A 184 1.89 -4.27 -6.45
CA TRP A 184 3.13 -3.56 -6.83
C TRP A 184 3.73 -4.12 -8.13
N ASN A 185 3.54 -5.41 -8.38
CA ASN A 185 4.00 -6.07 -9.60
C ASN A 185 2.98 -6.07 -10.74
N GLY A 186 1.86 -5.35 -10.62
CA GLY A 186 0.85 -5.21 -11.68
C GLY A 186 0.07 -6.50 -12.00
N LYS A 187 0.17 -7.54 -11.17
CA LYS A 187 -0.53 -8.83 -11.34
C LYS A 187 -1.97 -8.79 -10.83
N VAL A 188 -2.26 -7.92 -9.86
CA VAL A 188 -3.60 -7.72 -9.32
C VAL A 188 -4.16 -6.41 -9.88
N LYS A 189 -4.89 -6.50 -10.99
CA LYS A 189 -5.75 -5.43 -11.53
C LYS A 189 -7.17 -5.61 -11.00
N ILE A 190 -7.35 -5.43 -9.70
CA ILE A 190 -8.69 -5.36 -9.08
C ILE A 190 -9.05 -3.87 -9.03
N GLY A 191 -10.25 -3.52 -9.48
CA GLY A 191 -10.69 -2.13 -9.65
C GLY A 191 -10.04 -1.46 -10.85
N GLY A 192 -10.58 -1.70 -12.04
CA GLY A 192 -10.10 -1.07 -13.28
C GLY A 192 -10.43 0.40 -13.31
N ILE A 193 -9.56 1.25 -12.76
CA ILE A 193 -9.54 2.66 -13.14
C ILE A 193 -8.70 2.78 -14.40
N HIS A 194 -9.39 2.84 -15.55
CA HIS A 194 -8.79 3.30 -16.78
C HIS A 194 -8.70 4.83 -16.73
N PHE A 195 -7.67 5.38 -16.08
CA PHE A 195 -7.19 6.70 -16.47
C PHE A 195 -6.43 6.52 -17.78
N SER A 196 -7.17 6.51 -18.88
CA SER A 196 -6.60 6.81 -20.20
C SER A 196 -5.96 8.20 -20.12
N GLY A 197 -4.65 8.22 -19.83
CA GLY A 197 -3.79 9.36 -20.11
C GLY A 197 -3.88 9.73 -21.59
N PRO A 198 -3.55 10.98 -21.94
CA PRO A 198 -4.00 11.63 -23.16
C PRO A 198 -3.62 10.81 -24.38
N LYS A 199 -4.60 10.60 -25.27
CA LYS A 199 -4.37 10.16 -26.65
C LYS A 199 -3.11 10.86 -27.14
N LYS A 200 -2.05 10.10 -27.42
CA LYS A 200 -1.00 10.57 -28.31
C LYS A 200 -1.72 11.05 -29.57
N THR A 201 -1.73 12.36 -29.76
CA THR A 201 -2.11 12.99 -31.00
C THR A 201 -1.15 12.42 -32.05
N SER A 202 -1.66 11.50 -32.86
CA SER A 202 -1.03 11.11 -34.11
C SER A 202 -1.11 12.32 -35.03
N TYR A 203 -0.11 13.19 -34.94
CA TYR A 203 0.26 14.06 -36.04
C TYR A 203 1.39 13.39 -36.80
N GLU A 204 1.35 13.55 -38.13
CA GLU A 204 2.22 13.00 -39.18
C GLU A 204 1.82 11.54 -39.51
N GLU A 205 1.26 11.21 -40.68
CA GLU A 205 1.59 11.65 -42.04
C GLU A 205 0.33 11.74 -42.93
N GLU A 206 0.13 12.87 -43.59
CA GLU A 206 -0.29 12.92 -45.00
C GLU A 206 -0.11 14.37 -45.47
N SER A 207 1.11 14.66 -45.90
CA SER A 207 1.49 15.80 -46.71
C SER A 207 2.12 15.23 -47.97
N GLU A 208 1.29 14.97 -48.98
CA GLU A 208 1.53 15.13 -50.43
C GLU A 208 0.33 14.60 -51.23
#